data_AF-A0A353M9H6-F1
#
_entry.id   AF-A0A353M9H6-F1
#
_cell.length_a   1.000
_cell.length_b   1.000
_cell.length_c   1.000
_cell.angle_alpha   90.00
_cell.angle_beta   90.00
_cell.angle_gamma   90.00
#
_symmetry.space_group_name_H-M   'P 1'
#
loop_
_entity.id
_entity.type
_entity.pdbx_description
1 polymer ?
#
loop_
_entity_poly.entity_id
_entity_poly.type
_entity_poly.pdbx_seq_one_letter_code
_entity_poly.pdbx_strand_id
1 'polypeptide(L)' 'AGSNTFYAWAKDAAGNVSLAKSASVTVTLPDTTVPVVGTFTLPATATTLTVPVSALTATDNVAVTGYLINQVATAPT' A
#
# COMPACT_ATOMS: atom_id res chain seq x y z
N ALA A 1 0.91 5.92 9.54
CA ALA A 1 1.69 6.86 8.72
C ALA A 1 1.20 8.28 8.99
N GLY A 2 2.01 9.29 8.73
CA GLY A 2 1.63 10.69 8.92
C GLY A 2 2.83 11.64 9.00
N SER A 3 2.57 12.93 8.83
CA SER A 3 3.57 13.98 9.03
C SER A 3 3.34 14.65 10.39
N ASN A 4 4.39 14.71 11.20
CA ASN A 4 4.36 15.36 12.51
C ASN A 4 5.42 16.46 12.56
N THR A 5 5.06 17.63 13.07
CA THR A 5 5.99 18.74 13.30
C THR A 5 6.25 18.88 14.79
N PHE A 6 7.51 18.80 15.17
CA PHE A 6 7.98 18.97 16.55
C PHE A 6 8.56 20.35 16.74
N TYR A 7 8.47 20.86 17.97
CA TYR A 7 8.98 22.17 18.36
C TYR A 7 9.91 22.02 19.56
N ALA A 8 11.00 22.78 19.57
CA ALA A 8 12.00 22.76 20.62
C ALA A 8 12.34 24.18 21.09
N TRP A 9 12.61 24.28 22.39
CA TRP A 9 13.08 25.49 23.09
C TRP A 9 14.24 25.11 24.00
N ALA A 10 15.13 26.05 24.27
CA ALA A 10 16.14 25.95 25.31
C ALA A 10 15.81 26.92 26.46
N LYS A 11 16.15 26.55 27.69
CA LYS A 11 16.01 27.41 28.87
C LYS A 11 17.30 27.41 29.68
N ASP A 12 17.77 28.58 30.08
CA ASP A 12 18.98 28.72 30.92
C ASP A 12 18.65 28.62 32.43
N ALA A 13 19.68 28.69 33.28
CA ALA A 13 19.54 28.63 34.73
C ALA A 13 18.84 29.87 35.33
N ALA A 14 18.85 31.00 34.62
CA ALA A 14 18.16 32.22 35.04
C ALA A 14 16.66 32.22 34.63
N GLY A 15 16.24 31.24 33.84
CA GLY A 15 14.86 31.07 33.40
C GLY A 15 14.53 31.72 32.04
N ASN A 16 15.52 32.23 31.31
CA ASN A 16 15.29 32.78 29.96
C ASN A 16 15.03 31.64 28.97
N VAL A 17 13.98 31.77 28.14
CA VAL A 17 13.58 30.76 27.14
C VAL A 17 13.87 31.27 25.73
N SER A 18 14.43 30.42 24.87
CA SER A 18 14.73 30.75 23.47
C SER A 18 13.46 30.94 22.63
N LEU A 19 13.63 31.43 21.40
CA LEU A 19 12.60 31.25 20.37
C LEU A 19 12.46 29.75 20.03
N ALA A 20 11.28 29.37 19.54
CA ALA A 20 11.02 28.01 19.07
C ALA A 20 11.82 27.71 17.80
N LYS A 21 12.36 26.50 17.69
CA LYS A 21 12.68 25.88 16.40
C LYS A 21 11.76 24.69 16.14
N SER A 22 11.51 24.40 14.88
CA SER A 22 10.73 23.23 14.50
C SER A 22 11.49 22.29 13.56
N ALA A 23 11.08 21.03 13.58
CA ALA A 23 11.50 20.01 12.63
C ALA A 23 10.30 19.10 12.32
N SER A 24 10.15 18.72 11.05
CA SER A 24 9.09 17.83 10.61
C SER A 24 9.64 16.43 10.34
N VAL A 25 8.87 15.42 10.73
CA VAL A 25 9.17 14.01 10.50
C VAL A 25 7.96 13.38 9.81
N THR A 26 8.22 12.77 8.65
CA THR A 26 7.23 11.95 7.95
C THR A 26 7.45 10.50 8.31
N VAL A 27 6.44 9.88 8.90
CA VAL A 27 6.42 8.45 9.22
C VAL A 27 5.67 7.72 8.12
N THR A 28 6.38 6.90 7.34
CA THR A 28 5.79 5.90 6.45
C THR A 28 5.76 4.55 7.16
N LEU A 29 4.69 3.79 6.96
CA LEU A 29 4.60 2.41 7.44
C LEU A 29 4.66 1.48 6.22
N PRO A 30 5.26 0.29 6.35
CA PRO A 30 5.22 -0.70 5.27
C PRO A 30 3.76 -1.09 5.01
N ASP A 31 3.46 -1.36 3.75
CA ASP A 31 2.17 -1.91 3.38
C ASP A 31 2.08 -3.38 3.81
N THR A 32 0.93 -3.75 4.36
CA THR A 32 0.67 -5.09 4.92
C THR A 32 -0.69 -5.63 4.53
N THR A 33 -1.52 -4.82 3.87
CA THR A 33 -2.79 -5.29 3.35
C THR A 33 -2.51 -6.08 2.08
N VAL A 34 -3.19 -7.21 1.91
CA VAL A 34 -3.08 -7.98 0.69
C VAL A 34 -4.05 -7.46 -0.37
N PRO A 35 -3.69 -7.53 -1.67
CA PRO A 35 -4.63 -7.23 -2.74
C PRO A 35 -5.86 -8.14 -2.69
N VAL A 36 -7.01 -7.58 -3.09
CA VAL A 36 -8.27 -8.31 -3.19
C VAL A 36 -8.65 -8.42 -4.68
N VAL A 37 -8.88 -9.65 -5.15
CA VAL A 37 -9.49 -9.88 -6.47
C VAL A 37 -11.00 -9.59 -6.36
N GLY A 38 -11.49 -8.66 -7.19
CA GLY A 38 -12.90 -8.30 -7.23
C GLY A 38 -13.66 -9.18 -8.22
N THR A 39 -13.51 -8.89 -9.51
CA THR A 39 -14.09 -9.70 -10.59
C THR A 39 -13.02 -10.56 -11.25
N PHE A 40 -13.36 -11.80 -11.54
CA PHE A 40 -12.59 -12.67 -12.41
C PHE A 40 -13.55 -13.56 -13.19
N THR A 41 -13.63 -13.37 -14.51
CA THR A 41 -14.56 -14.11 -15.37
C THR A 41 -13.86 -14.63 -16.62
N LEU A 42 -14.19 -15.88 -16.94
CA LEU A 42 -13.77 -16.57 -18.15
C LEU A 42 -15.02 -17.08 -18.89
N PRO A 43 -14.94 -17.36 -20.20
CA PRO A 43 -15.96 -18.11 -20.90
C PRO A 43 -16.17 -19.48 -20.24
N ALA A 44 -17.42 -19.95 -20.17
CA ALA A 44 -17.73 -21.29 -19.63
C ALA A 44 -17.16 -22.42 -20.49
N THR A 45 -16.97 -22.17 -21.79
CA THR A 45 -16.41 -23.11 -22.77
C THR A 45 -15.51 -22.37 -23.75
N ALA A 46 -14.43 -23.01 -24.21
CA ALA A 46 -13.58 -22.52 -25.29
C ALA A 46 -13.38 -23.63 -26.35
N THR A 47 -13.37 -23.25 -27.63
CA THR A 47 -13.13 -24.16 -28.76
C THR A 47 -11.70 -24.09 -29.29
N THR A 48 -10.86 -23.25 -28.68
CA THR A 48 -9.44 -23.08 -29.02
C THR A 48 -8.59 -23.14 -27.75
N LEU A 49 -7.28 -23.28 -27.90
CA LEU A 49 -6.34 -23.27 -26.77
C LEU A 49 -6.12 -21.86 -26.18
N THR A 50 -6.59 -20.82 -26.87
CA THR A 50 -6.59 -19.45 -26.36
C THR A 50 -7.90 -19.19 -25.62
N VAL A 51 -7.84 -19.10 -24.30
CA VAL A 51 -8.99 -18.73 -23.47
C VAL A 51 -8.87 -17.25 -23.07
N PRO A 52 -9.78 -16.37 -23.53
CA PRO A 52 -9.72 -14.97 -23.15
C PRO A 52 -10.15 -14.76 -21.69
N VAL A 53 -9.48 -13.84 -21.00
CA VAL A 53 -9.96 -13.32 -19.71
C VAL A 53 -11.00 -12.25 -19.99
N SER A 54 -12.27 -12.54 -19.67
CA SER A 54 -13.39 -11.63 -19.98
C SER A 54 -13.44 -10.42 -19.05
N ALA A 55 -13.08 -10.60 -17.78
CA ALA A 55 -12.83 -9.53 -16.84
C ALA A 55 -11.86 -10.00 -15.75
N LEU A 56 -10.97 -9.11 -15.33
CA LEU A 56 -10.15 -9.28 -14.13
C LEU A 56 -9.98 -7.90 -13.47
N THR A 57 -10.41 -7.78 -12.22
CA THR A 57 -10.16 -6.59 -11.40
C THR A 57 -9.56 -6.99 -10.07
N ALA A 58 -8.62 -6.17 -9.59
CA ALA A 58 -8.08 -6.27 -8.25
C ALA A 58 -7.85 -4.87 -7.70
N THR A 59 -7.99 -4.74 -6.38
CA THR A 59 -7.77 -3.49 -5.66
C THR A 59 -6.84 -3.73 -4.49
N ASP A 60 -6.02 -2.72 -4.19
CA ASP A 60 -5.11 -2.69 -3.06
C ASP A 60 -4.98 -1.23 -2.58
N ASN A 61 -4.63 -1.00 -1.31
CA ASN A 61 -4.50 0.36 -0.76
C ASN A 61 -3.22 1.08 -1.22
N VAL A 62 -2.20 0.37 -1.70
CA VAL A 62 -1.01 0.99 -2.27
C VAL A 62 -0.91 0.68 -3.76
N ALA A 63 -0.80 -0.59 -4.14
CA ALA A 63 -0.70 -0.97 -5.54
C ALA A 63 -0.85 -2.49 -5.76
N VAL A 64 -1.50 -2.86 -6.86
CA VAL A 64 -1.41 -4.22 -7.40
C VAL A 64 -0.26 -4.25 -8.42
N THR A 65 0.80 -5.00 -8.13
CA THR A 65 2.04 -5.03 -8.95
C THR A 65 2.19 -6.28 -9.80
N GLY A 66 1.32 -7.27 -9.63
CA GLY A 66 1.38 -8.53 -10.38
C GLY A 66 0.08 -9.32 -10.30
N TYR A 67 -0.04 -10.26 -11.23
CA TYR A 67 -1.16 -11.19 -11.31
C TYR A 67 -0.61 -12.58 -11.66
N LEU A 68 -1.22 -13.63 -11.11
CA LEU A 68 -1.01 -15.00 -11.55
C LEU A 68 -2.37 -15.64 -11.84
N ILE A 69 -2.49 -16.26 -13.01
CA ILE A 69 -3.59 -17.18 -13.35
C ILE A 69 -2.97 -18.54 -13.58
N ASN A 70 -3.42 -19.55 -12.85
CA ASN A 70 -2.99 -20.93 -12.98
C ASN A 70 -4.20 -21.87 -12.84
N GLN A 71 -3.97 -23.17 -13.01
CA GLN A 71 -5.03 -24.20 -12.95
C GLN A 71 -5.14 -24.87 -11.57
N VAL A 72 -4.40 -24.37 -10.57
CA VAL A 72 -4.33 -24.96 -9.22
C VAL A 72 -4.68 -23.90 -8.17
N ALA A 73 -5.48 -24.27 -7.18
CA ALA A 73 -5.88 -23.38 -6.09
C ALA A 73 -4.76 -23.23 -5.03
N THR A 74 -3.55 -22.92 -5.47
CA THR A 74 -2.38 -22.72 -4.61
C THR A 74 -1.82 -21.33 -4.88
N ALA A 75 -1.60 -20.58 -3.81
CA ALA A 75 -1.00 -19.26 -3.90
C ALA A 75 0.39 -19.34 -4.55
N PRO A 76 0.76 -18.37 -5.42
CA PRO A 76 2.12 -18.27 -5.94
C PRO A 76 3.14 -18.15 -4.81
N THR A 77 4.34 -18.69 -5.03
CA THR A 77 5.53 -18.53 -4.18
C THR A 77 6.47 -17.47 -4.73
#